data_AF-A0A0R1KYG6-F1
#
_entry.id   AF-A0A0R1KYG6-F1
#
_cell.length_a   1.000
_cell.length_b   1.000
_cell.length_c   1.000
_cell.angle_alpha   90.00
_cell.angle_beta   90.00
_cell.angle_gamma   90.00
#
_symmetry.space_group_name_H-M   'P 1'
#
loop_
_entity.id
_entity.type
_entity.pdbx_description
1 polymer ?
#
loop_
_entity_poly.entity_id
_entity_poly.type
_entity_poly.pdbx_seq_one_letter_code
_entity_poly.pdbx_strand_id
1 'polypeptide(L)'
;MDRVGLKLEAKRIINSHFPFFILLFLPAIIIQLGYSVAYSMNPLHETDMNHAFNQIIQGTARFGSNEMLNLWGISTFISIISGLLLSGMMFVCIDIIRNKTKFDQPVTKSFTILNHGQYFMGAIMIGILTTVLTLLWSILFIVPGIIKGFAYSQALNIYRDSVDAGKPIGYLEAITRSRQMMVGHKMTYFIMDLSFIGWYILNSFTYGILLLWLQPYFQLSFANFYVKVAQLSEDK
;
A
#
# COMPACT_ATOMS: atom_id res chain seq x y z
N MET A 1 7.46 21.81 -3.52
CA MET A 1 8.02 20.45 -3.39
C MET A 1 8.35 19.93 -4.78
N ASP A 2 9.62 19.63 -5.07
CA ASP A 2 10.06 19.18 -6.39
C ASP A 2 9.75 17.69 -6.60
N ARG A 3 8.64 17.41 -7.30
CA ARG A 3 8.18 16.05 -7.58
C ARG A 3 9.11 15.29 -8.53
N VAL A 4 9.78 16.01 -9.44
CA VAL A 4 10.68 15.41 -10.43
C VAL A 4 11.95 14.95 -9.72
N GLY A 5 12.51 15.77 -8.83
CA GLY A 5 13.64 15.40 -7.99
C GLY A 5 13.42 14.11 -7.18
N LEU A 6 12.27 13.96 -6.51
CA LEU A 6 11.95 12.76 -5.72
C LEU A 6 11.94 11.48 -6.57
N LYS A 7 11.41 11.58 -7.78
CA LYS A 7 11.37 10.50 -8.77
C LYS A 7 12.75 10.20 -9.35
N LEU A 8 13.54 11.22 -9.65
CA LEU A 8 14.91 11.04 -10.14
C LEU A 8 15.80 10.37 -9.09
N GLU A 9 15.66 10.76 -7.82
CA GLU A 9 16.37 10.14 -6.71
C GLU A 9 15.96 8.67 -6.53
N ALA A 10 14.65 8.38 -6.55
CA ALA A 10 14.15 7.00 -6.52
C ALA A 10 14.75 6.15 -7.66
N LYS A 11 14.77 6.70 -8.88
CA LYS A 11 15.37 6.03 -10.05
C LYS A 11 16.88 5.80 -9.87
N ARG A 12 17.60 6.77 -9.30
CA ARG A 12 19.04 6.66 -9.03
C ARG A 12 19.35 5.55 -8.04
N ILE A 13 18.62 5.49 -6.93
CA ILE A 13 18.79 4.47 -5.88
C ILE A 13 18.50 3.07 -6.42
N ILE A 14 17.45 2.94 -7.25
CA ILE A 14 17.12 1.66 -7.89
C ILE A 14 18.23 1.23 -8.83
N ASN A 15 18.71 2.13 -9.68
CA ASN A 15 19.74 1.81 -10.66
C ASN A 15 21.06 1.40 -10.01
N SER A 16 21.41 1.93 -8.83
CA SER A 16 22.63 1.55 -8.12
C SER A 16 22.52 0.19 -7.41
N HIS A 17 21.32 -0.23 -7.00
CA HIS A 17 21.09 -1.48 -6.25
C HIS A 17 19.93 -2.31 -6.83
N PHE A 18 19.87 -2.42 -8.16
CA PHE A 18 18.73 -3.01 -8.86
C PHE A 18 18.38 -4.45 -8.40
N PRO A 19 19.34 -5.39 -8.24
CA PRO A 19 19.02 -6.75 -7.80
C PRO A 19 18.39 -6.80 -6.40
N PHE A 20 18.83 -5.91 -5.51
CA PHE A 20 18.28 -5.81 -4.16
C PHE A 20 16.79 -5.45 -4.21
N PHE A 21 16.41 -4.46 -5.01
CA PHE A 21 15.02 -4.03 -5.12
C PHE A 21 14.12 -5.09 -5.76
N ILE A 22 14.58 -5.77 -6.81
CA ILE A 22 13.79 -6.89 -7.37
C ILE A 22 13.51 -7.92 -6.29
N LEU A 23 14.55 -8.38 -5.59
CA LEU A 23 14.42 -9.43 -4.57
C LEU A 23 13.58 -8.96 -3.37
N LEU A 24 13.63 -7.67 -3.02
CA LEU A 24 12.81 -7.08 -1.96
C LEU A 24 11.32 -7.15 -2.35
N PHE A 25 10.96 -6.81 -3.59
CA PHE A 25 9.55 -6.78 -4.02
C PHE A 25 9.02 -8.12 -4.55
N LEU A 26 9.91 -9.07 -4.84
CA LEU A 26 9.60 -10.37 -5.42
C LEU A 26 8.50 -11.14 -4.66
N PRO A 27 8.52 -11.25 -3.31
CA PRO A 27 7.47 -12.01 -2.60
C PRO A 27 6.06 -11.45 -2.83
N ALA A 28 5.90 -10.12 -2.80
CA ALA A 28 4.59 -9.50 -3.04
C ALA A 28 4.17 -9.59 -4.51
N ILE A 29 5.12 -9.48 -5.44
CA ILE A 29 4.84 -9.62 -6.88
C ILE A 29 4.42 -11.05 -7.21
N ILE A 30 5.05 -12.07 -6.63
CA ILE A 30 4.65 -13.48 -6.83
C ILE A 30 3.22 -13.72 -6.34
N ILE A 31 2.86 -13.20 -5.17
CA ILE A 31 1.51 -13.33 -4.64
C ILE A 31 0.49 -12.66 -5.58
N GLN A 32 0.79 -11.46 -6.07
CA GLN A 32 -0.11 -10.73 -6.98
C GLN A 32 -0.24 -11.40 -8.34
N LEU A 33 0.87 -11.84 -8.95
CA LEU A 33 0.85 -12.54 -10.22
C LEU A 33 0.15 -13.90 -10.10
N GLY A 34 0.44 -14.65 -9.04
CA GLY A 34 -0.21 -15.93 -8.75
C GLY A 34 -1.72 -15.76 -8.59
N TYR A 35 -2.15 -14.72 -7.86
CA TYR A 35 -3.57 -14.38 -7.75
C TYR A 35 -4.20 -13.98 -9.09
N SER A 36 -3.52 -13.15 -9.89
CA SER A 36 -4.00 -12.74 -11.21
C SER A 36 -4.19 -13.93 -12.15
N VAL A 37 -3.23 -14.87 -12.15
CA VAL A 37 -3.31 -16.10 -12.95
C VAL A 37 -4.46 -16.98 -12.45
N ALA A 38 -4.55 -17.22 -11.13
CA ALA A 38 -5.62 -18.03 -10.54
C ALA A 38 -7.01 -17.46 -10.84
N TYR A 39 -7.15 -16.13 -10.83
CA TYR A 39 -8.39 -15.44 -11.20
C TYR A 39 -8.71 -15.60 -12.69
N SER A 40 -7.71 -15.49 -13.57
CA SER A 40 -7.91 -15.68 -15.01
C SER A 40 -8.29 -17.12 -15.41
N MET A 41 -7.87 -18.11 -14.62
CA MET A 41 -8.19 -19.53 -14.84
C MET A 41 -9.58 -19.92 -14.34
N ASN A 42 -10.15 -19.14 -13.41
CA ASN A 42 -11.51 -19.33 -12.89
C ASN A 42 -12.34 -18.06 -13.12
N PRO A 43 -12.64 -17.70 -14.38
CA PRO A 43 -13.49 -16.56 -14.65
C PRO A 43 -14.87 -16.82 -14.06
N LEU A 44 -15.38 -15.85 -13.31
CA LEU A 44 -16.76 -15.88 -12.82
C LEU A 44 -17.71 -15.94 -14.02
N HIS A 45 -18.56 -16.96 -14.10
CA HIS A 45 -19.63 -16.99 -15.09
C HIS A 45 -20.79 -16.11 -14.63
N GLU A 46 -21.57 -15.58 -15.59
CA GLU A 46 -22.74 -14.75 -15.29
C GLU A 46 -23.76 -15.47 -14.38
N THR A 47 -23.84 -16.80 -14.48
CA THR A 47 -24.68 -17.65 -13.63
C THR A 47 -24.26 -17.58 -12.16
N ASP A 48 -22.96 -17.56 -11.87
CA ASP A 48 -22.43 -17.57 -10.50
C ASP A 48 -22.76 -16.27 -9.78
N MET A 49 -22.72 -15.16 -10.54
CA MET A 49 -23.11 -13.84 -10.05
C MET A 49 -24.61 -13.79 -9.72
N ASN A 50 -25.46 -14.30 -10.61
CA ASN A 50 -26.91 -14.35 -10.39
C ASN A 50 -27.28 -15.25 -9.21
N HIS A 51 -26.64 -16.42 -9.08
CA HIS A 51 -26.84 -17.32 -7.94
C HIS A 51 -26.44 -16.67 -6.62
N ALA A 52 -25.27 -16.04 -6.57
CA ALA A 52 -24.80 -15.39 -5.37
C ALA A 52 -25.66 -14.18 -4.99
N PHE A 53 -26.08 -13.36 -5.96
CA PHE A 53 -26.97 -12.23 -5.71
C PHE A 53 -28.32 -12.68 -5.14
N ASN A 54 -28.92 -13.72 -5.72
CA ASN A 54 -30.16 -14.30 -5.23
C ASN A 54 -30.03 -14.84 -3.80
N GLN A 55 -28.93 -15.51 -3.48
CA GLN A 55 -28.67 -16.01 -2.12
C GLN A 55 -28.42 -14.89 -1.11
N ILE A 56 -27.77 -13.78 -1.51
CA ILE A 56 -27.57 -12.61 -0.65
C ILE A 56 -28.91 -11.96 -0.33
N ILE A 57 -29.77 -11.74 -1.33
CA ILE A 57 -31.11 -11.16 -1.13
C ILE A 57 -31.96 -12.06 -0.23
N GLN A 58 -31.88 -13.38 -0.42
CA GLN A 58 -32.64 -14.34 0.35
C GLN A 58 -32.06 -14.61 1.75
N GLY A 59 -30.91 -14.01 2.09
CA GLY A 59 -30.22 -14.25 3.37
C GLY A 59 -29.69 -15.68 3.54
N THR A 60 -29.61 -16.45 2.45
CA THR A 60 -29.12 -17.84 2.43
C THR A 60 -27.64 -17.94 2.07
N ALA A 61 -27.02 -16.79 1.78
CA ALA A 61 -25.61 -16.68 1.46
C ALA A 61 -24.70 -17.22 2.58
N ARG A 62 -23.82 -18.17 2.26
CA ARG A 62 -22.85 -18.76 3.19
C ARG A 62 -21.47 -18.87 2.56
N PHE A 63 -20.44 -18.47 3.32
CA PHE A 63 -19.05 -18.83 2.99
C PHE A 63 -18.89 -20.36 3.03
N GLY A 64 -18.09 -20.91 2.13
CA GLY A 64 -17.90 -22.34 1.93
C GLY A 64 -18.76 -22.90 0.80
N SER A 65 -20.07 -22.61 0.78
CA SER A 65 -20.98 -23.12 -0.27
C SER A 65 -21.06 -22.23 -1.51
N ASN A 66 -20.75 -20.94 -1.38
CA ASN A 66 -20.95 -19.96 -2.44
C ASN A 66 -19.64 -19.61 -3.12
N GLU A 67 -19.50 -19.97 -4.39
CA GLU A 67 -18.27 -19.76 -5.17
C GLU A 67 -17.87 -18.28 -5.23
N MET A 68 -18.82 -17.38 -5.50
CA MET A 68 -18.54 -15.94 -5.55
C MET A 68 -18.05 -15.39 -4.20
N LEU A 69 -18.69 -15.76 -3.09
CA LEU A 69 -18.27 -15.30 -1.76
C LEU A 69 -16.90 -15.87 -1.38
N ASN A 70 -16.65 -17.14 -1.70
CA ASN A 70 -15.35 -17.76 -1.49
C ASN A 70 -14.26 -17.00 -2.26
N LEU A 71 -14.50 -16.67 -3.52
CA LEU A 71 -13.57 -15.89 -4.35
C LEU A 71 -13.31 -14.50 -3.78
N TRP A 72 -14.35 -13.80 -3.31
CA TRP A 72 -14.21 -12.49 -2.66
C TRP A 72 -13.46 -12.58 -1.33
N GLY A 73 -13.72 -13.62 -0.53
CA GLY A 73 -13.02 -13.88 0.72
C GLY A 73 -11.53 -14.13 0.50
N ILE A 74 -11.19 -15.01 -0.46
CA ILE A 74 -9.82 -15.31 -0.86
C ILE A 74 -9.12 -14.05 -1.39
N SER A 75 -9.79 -13.30 -2.27
CA SER A 75 -9.28 -12.03 -2.81
C SER A 75 -8.96 -11.02 -1.72
N THR A 76 -9.87 -10.86 -0.76
CA THR A 76 -9.72 -9.94 0.38
C THR A 76 -8.53 -10.35 1.24
N PHE A 77 -8.41 -11.65 1.55
CA PHE A 77 -7.30 -12.18 2.34
C PHE A 77 -5.94 -11.97 1.66
N ILE A 78 -5.84 -12.28 0.36
CA ILE A 78 -4.63 -12.05 -0.44
C ILE A 78 -4.27 -10.57 -0.50
N SER A 79 -5.28 -9.69 -0.63
CA SER A 79 -5.09 -8.24 -0.67
C SER A 79 -4.55 -7.70 0.66
N ILE A 80 -5.04 -8.21 1.79
CA ILE A 80 -4.55 -7.86 3.12
C ILE A 80 -3.08 -8.29 3.28
N ILE A 81 -2.74 -9.54 2.95
CA ILE A 81 -1.35 -10.03 3.02
C ILE A 81 -0.43 -9.19 2.13
N SER A 82 -0.86 -8.93 0.89
CA SER A 82 -0.09 -8.13 -0.06
C SER A 82 0.11 -6.70 0.45
N GLY A 83 -0.93 -6.08 1.01
CA GLY A 83 -0.87 -4.73 1.60
C GLY A 83 0.06 -4.65 2.82
N LEU A 84 0.08 -5.68 3.66
CA LEU A 84 1.01 -5.77 4.78
C LEU A 84 2.45 -5.84 4.28
N LEU A 85 2.77 -6.75 3.34
CA LEU A 85 4.12 -6.86 2.78
C LEU A 85 4.56 -5.53 2.13
N LEU A 86 3.69 -4.88 1.36
CA LEU A 86 3.97 -3.57 0.76
C LEU A 86 4.24 -2.49 1.80
N SER A 87 3.54 -2.51 2.93
CA SER A 87 3.82 -1.61 4.04
C SER A 87 5.19 -1.88 4.67
N GLY A 88 5.58 -3.16 4.81
CA GLY A 88 6.92 -3.54 5.27
C GLY A 88 8.02 -3.08 4.32
N MET A 89 7.82 -3.22 3.01
CA MET A 89 8.77 -2.75 2.00
C MET A 89 8.85 -1.23 1.91
N MET A 90 7.74 -0.52 2.11
CA MET A 90 7.72 0.94 2.28
C MET A 90 8.63 1.34 3.44
N PHE A 91 8.63 0.58 4.54
CA PHE A 91 9.50 0.88 5.66
C PHE A 91 10.97 0.78 5.32
N VAL A 92 11.35 -0.31 4.64
CA VAL A 92 12.72 -0.53 4.15
C VAL A 92 13.13 0.57 3.18
N CYS A 93 12.23 1.02 2.29
CA CYS A 93 12.51 2.14 1.38
C CYS A 93 12.80 3.43 2.15
N ILE A 94 12.01 3.75 3.18
CA ILE A 94 12.25 4.91 4.04
C ILE A 94 13.60 4.79 4.77
N ASP A 95 13.95 3.61 5.28
CA ASP A 95 15.23 3.38 5.97
C ASP A 95 16.43 3.48 5.03
N ILE A 96 16.29 3.06 3.77
CA ILE A 96 17.32 3.25 2.74
C ILE A 96 17.54 4.74 2.48
N ILE A 97 16.46 5.51 2.28
CA ILE A 97 16.55 6.96 2.02
C ILE A 97 17.18 7.69 3.22
N ARG A 98 16.87 7.24 4.44
CA ARG A 98 17.46 7.77 5.67
C ARG A 98 18.86 7.21 5.98
N ASN A 99 19.44 6.38 5.10
CA ASN A 99 20.72 5.69 5.31
C ASN A 99 20.81 4.89 6.62
N LYS A 100 19.67 4.37 7.11
CA LYS A 100 19.59 3.58 8.34
C LYS A 100 19.80 2.08 8.12
N THR A 101 19.75 1.63 6.86
CA THR A 101 19.86 0.21 6.52
C THR A 101 20.78 -0.03 5.34
N LYS A 102 21.41 -1.20 5.33
CA LYS A 102 22.27 -1.65 4.23
C LYS A 102 21.46 -2.43 3.20
N PHE A 103 22.02 -2.55 2.00
CA PHE A 103 21.47 -3.33 0.89
C PHE A 103 21.78 -4.84 1.04
N ASP A 104 21.40 -5.41 2.18
CA ASP A 104 21.59 -6.83 2.51
C ASP A 104 20.25 -7.56 2.72
N GLN A 105 20.23 -8.89 2.59
CA GLN A 105 19.07 -9.74 2.89
C GLN A 105 17.69 -9.21 2.39
N PRO A 106 17.55 -8.88 1.09
CA PRO A 106 16.36 -8.21 0.56
C PRO A 106 15.06 -8.96 0.84
N VAL A 107 15.05 -10.28 0.67
CA VAL A 107 13.85 -11.11 0.89
C VAL A 107 13.42 -11.10 2.36
N THR A 108 14.37 -11.20 3.31
CA THR A 108 14.07 -11.13 4.75
C THR A 108 13.48 -9.78 5.12
N LYS A 109 14.02 -8.69 4.55
CA LYS A 109 13.52 -7.33 4.77
C LYS A 109 12.10 -7.13 4.22
N SER A 110 11.68 -7.86 3.19
CA SER A 110 10.28 -7.83 2.71
C SER A 110 9.27 -8.19 3.79
N PHE A 111 9.67 -9.01 4.77
CA PHE A 111 8.85 -9.48 5.89
C PHE A 111 9.09 -8.68 7.19
N THR A 112 9.77 -7.54 7.14
CA THR A 112 10.08 -6.71 8.33
C THR A 112 8.85 -6.41 9.18
N ILE A 113 7.70 -6.20 8.53
CA ILE A 113 6.44 -5.91 9.20
C ILE A 113 5.89 -7.09 10.00
N LEU A 114 6.17 -8.33 9.57
CA LEU A 114 5.75 -9.54 10.28
C LEU A 114 6.71 -9.86 11.43
N ASN A 115 7.98 -9.46 11.31
CA ASN A 115 9.00 -9.71 12.32
C ASN A 115 8.87 -8.81 13.57
N HIS A 116 8.11 -7.71 13.48
CA HIS A 116 7.90 -6.78 14.58
C HIS A 116 6.42 -6.67 14.93
N GLY A 117 6.01 -7.25 16.06
CA GLY A 117 4.60 -7.32 16.46
C GLY A 117 3.89 -5.95 16.55
N GLN A 118 4.61 -4.89 16.95
CA GLN A 118 4.05 -3.54 16.98
C GLN A 118 3.81 -2.96 15.58
N TYR A 119 4.70 -3.20 14.62
CA TYR A 119 4.48 -2.77 13.24
C TYR A 119 3.31 -3.52 12.61
N PHE A 120 3.23 -4.83 12.83
CA PHE A 120 2.14 -5.66 12.37
C PHE A 120 0.79 -5.18 12.91
N MET A 121 0.69 -5.00 14.24
CA MET A 121 -0.53 -4.54 14.88
C MET A 121 -0.89 -3.11 14.45
N GLY A 122 0.10 -2.24 14.33
CA GLY A 122 -0.08 -0.89 13.80
C GLY A 122 -0.65 -0.89 12.39
N ALA A 123 -0.14 -1.73 11.50
CA ALA A 123 -0.61 -1.84 10.13
C ALA A 123 -2.06 -2.33 10.03
N ILE A 124 -2.44 -3.33 10.83
CA ILE A 124 -3.81 -3.82 10.88
C ILE A 124 -4.74 -2.75 11.46
N MET A 125 -4.42 -2.20 12.63
CA MET A 125 -5.29 -1.24 13.33
C MET A 125 -5.46 0.06 12.54
N ILE A 126 -4.36 0.63 12.04
CA ILE A 126 -4.42 1.83 11.19
C ILE A 126 -5.10 1.51 9.86
N GLY A 127 -4.85 0.35 9.27
CA GLY A 127 -5.53 -0.09 8.04
C GLY A 127 -7.06 -0.15 8.22
N ILE A 128 -7.54 -0.79 9.28
CA ILE A 128 -8.98 -0.86 9.60
C ILE A 128 -9.55 0.53 9.85
N LEU A 129 -8.92 1.34 10.71
CA LEU A 129 -9.40 2.67 11.05
C LEU A 129 -9.47 3.59 9.83
N THR A 130 -8.42 3.61 9.01
CA THR A 130 -8.37 4.45 7.81
C THR A 130 -9.37 3.96 6.75
N THR A 131 -9.59 2.65 6.62
CA THR A 131 -10.62 2.09 5.75
C THR A 131 -12.02 2.51 6.18
N VAL A 132 -12.37 2.34 7.46
CA VAL A 132 -13.67 2.74 8.00
C VAL A 132 -13.88 4.24 7.87
N LEU A 133 -12.90 5.05 8.25
CA LEU A 133 -13.00 6.51 8.14
C LEU A 133 -13.18 6.93 6.67
N THR A 134 -12.41 6.36 5.75
CA THR A 134 -12.51 6.67 4.32
C THR A 134 -13.87 6.23 3.75
N LEU A 135 -14.36 5.05 4.12
CA LEU A 135 -15.69 4.56 3.73
C LEU A 135 -16.80 5.53 4.18
N LEU A 136 -16.77 5.98 5.44
CA LEU A 136 -17.74 6.95 5.97
C LEU A 136 -17.73 8.26 5.17
N TRP A 137 -16.54 8.75 4.79
CA TRP A 137 -16.43 9.92 3.92
C TRP A 137 -16.95 9.65 2.51
N SER A 138 -16.66 8.49 1.94
CA SER A 138 -17.12 8.09 0.60
C SER A 138 -18.64 7.92 0.52
N ILE A 139 -19.29 7.42 1.59
CA ILE A 139 -20.76 7.32 1.68
C ILE A 139 -21.40 8.70 1.64
N LEU A 140 -20.78 9.69 2.30
CA LEU A 140 -21.27 11.07 2.27
C LEU A 140 -21.06 11.68 0.88
N PHE A 141 -19.83 11.60 0.36
CA PHE A 141 -19.47 12.01 -0.99
C PHE A 141 -18.17 11.33 -1.44
N ILE A 142 -18.13 10.89 -2.70
CA ILE A 142 -16.97 10.19 -3.29
C ILE A 142 -15.69 11.05 -3.24
N VAL A 143 -15.78 12.34 -3.59
CA VAL A 143 -14.61 13.24 -3.67
C VAL A 143 -13.94 13.46 -2.30
N PRO A 144 -14.66 13.82 -1.22
CA PRO A 144 -14.14 13.83 0.13
C PRO A 144 -13.50 12.49 0.56
N GLY A 145 -14.08 11.36 0.16
CA GLY A 145 -13.50 10.03 0.40
C GLY A 145 -12.07 9.92 -0.12
N ILE A 146 -11.86 10.26 -1.40
CA ILE A 146 -10.53 10.23 -2.04
C ILE A 146 -9.54 11.16 -1.32
N ILE A 147 -9.96 12.40 -1.04
CA ILE A 147 -9.11 13.40 -0.37
C ILE A 147 -8.69 12.92 1.03
N LYS A 148 -9.60 12.28 1.78
CA LYS A 148 -9.32 11.74 3.11
C LYS A 148 -8.43 10.50 3.05
N GLY A 149 -8.58 9.65 2.03
CA GLY A 149 -7.65 8.56 1.76
C GLY A 149 -6.20 9.06 1.65
N PHE A 150 -5.95 10.11 0.85
CA PHE A 150 -4.61 10.72 0.78
C PHE A 150 -4.17 11.33 2.10
N ALA A 151 -5.07 11.97 2.86
CA ALA A 151 -4.73 12.57 4.15
C ALA A 151 -4.26 11.54 5.19
N TYR A 152 -4.70 10.28 5.08
CA TYR A 152 -4.35 9.21 6.03
C TYR A 152 -3.18 8.34 5.57
N SER A 153 -2.71 8.52 4.33
CA SER A 153 -1.68 7.68 3.70
C SER A 153 -0.36 7.56 4.49
N GLN A 154 -0.03 8.55 5.33
CA GLN A 154 1.23 8.57 6.09
C GLN A 154 1.08 8.07 7.54
N ALA A 155 -0.14 7.73 7.97
CA ALA A 155 -0.42 7.36 9.36
C ALA A 155 0.43 6.17 9.83
N LEU A 156 0.57 5.15 8.99
CA LEU A 156 1.35 3.96 9.32
C LEU A 156 2.85 4.27 9.45
N ASN A 157 3.40 5.11 8.57
CA ASN A 157 4.81 5.52 8.62
C ASN A 157 5.10 6.36 9.87
N ILE A 158 4.19 7.26 10.24
CA ILE A 158 4.28 8.08 11.47
C ILE A 158 4.21 7.19 12.72
N TYR A 159 3.30 6.23 12.74
CA TYR A 159 3.19 5.28 13.85
C TYR A 159 4.48 4.47 14.00
N ARG A 160 5.03 3.94 12.90
CA ARG A 160 6.33 3.25 12.91
C ARG A 160 7.43 4.15 13.47
N ASP A 161 7.56 5.38 12.99
CA ASP A 161 8.58 6.32 13.50
C ASP A 161 8.43 6.58 15.02
N SER A 162 7.21 6.59 15.54
CA SER A 162 6.98 6.72 17.00
C SER A 162 7.36 5.47 17.79
N VAL A 163 7.14 4.28 17.21
CA VAL A 163 7.59 3.00 17.77
C VAL A 163 9.12 2.97 17.82
N ASP A 164 9.78 3.38 16.74
CA ASP A 164 11.24 3.43 16.64
C ASP A 164 11.85 4.44 17.64
N ALA A 165 11.13 5.50 17.97
CA ALA A 165 11.50 6.47 18.99
C ALA A 165 11.27 5.98 20.45
N GLY A 166 10.74 4.77 20.63
CA GLY A 166 10.46 4.17 21.95
C GLY A 166 9.23 4.75 22.66
N LYS A 167 8.42 5.57 21.98
CA LYS A 167 7.20 6.20 22.52
C LYS A 167 6.04 6.03 21.53
N PRO A 168 5.48 4.81 21.42
CA PRO A 168 4.40 4.53 20.47
C PRO A 168 3.17 5.38 20.77
N ILE A 169 2.73 6.15 19.77
CA ILE A 169 1.52 6.97 19.87
C ILE A 169 0.25 6.16 19.60
N GLY A 170 -0.92 6.69 19.95
CA GLY A 170 -2.19 6.02 19.63
C GLY A 170 -2.45 5.94 18.11
N TYR A 171 -3.17 4.92 17.65
CA TYR A 171 -3.46 4.74 16.21
C TYR A 171 -4.27 5.92 15.62
N LEU A 172 -5.26 6.43 16.35
CA LEU A 172 -6.01 7.63 15.95
C LEU A 172 -5.15 8.90 15.98
N GLU A 173 -4.19 8.95 16.89
CA GLU A 173 -3.22 10.05 16.95
C GLU A 173 -2.32 10.04 15.72
N ALA A 174 -1.83 8.86 15.29
CA ALA A 174 -1.06 8.70 14.07
C ALA A 174 -1.85 9.15 12.82
N ILE A 175 -3.14 8.82 12.74
CA ILE A 175 -4.04 9.29 11.67
C ILE A 175 -4.22 10.82 11.71
N THR A 176 -4.33 11.39 12.90
CA THR A 176 -4.45 12.84 13.09
C THR A 176 -3.18 13.57 12.67
N ARG A 177 -2.02 13.07 13.08
CA ARG A 177 -0.71 13.59 12.66
C ARG A 177 -0.51 13.46 11.15
N SER A 178 -0.91 12.35 10.53
CA SER A 178 -0.89 12.20 9.07
C SER A 178 -1.73 13.27 8.38
N ARG A 179 -2.92 13.54 8.90
CA ARG A 179 -3.81 14.57 8.33
C ARG A 179 -3.18 15.96 8.38
N GLN A 180 -2.53 16.30 9.49
CA GLN A 180 -1.82 17.56 9.70
C GLN A 180 -0.59 17.67 8.79
N MET A 181 0.24 16.62 8.77
CA MET A 181 1.43 16.52 7.91
C MET A 181 1.06 16.68 6.42
N MET A 182 -0.10 16.18 6.00
CA MET A 182 -0.57 16.27 4.62
C MET A 182 -1.22 17.61 4.25
N VAL A 183 -1.39 18.57 5.18
CA VAL A 183 -1.89 19.92 4.85
C VAL A 183 -0.91 20.62 3.92
N GLY A 184 -1.38 21.15 2.79
CA GLY A 184 -0.53 21.74 1.74
C GLY A 184 0.14 20.73 0.81
N HIS A 185 0.21 19.45 1.17
CA HIS A 185 0.92 18.41 0.39
C HIS A 185 0.00 17.41 -0.34
N LYS A 186 -1.30 17.36 -0.02
CA LYS A 186 -2.30 16.50 -0.69
C LYS A 186 -2.29 16.59 -2.22
N MET A 187 -2.29 17.80 -2.78
CA MET A 187 -2.26 17.98 -4.24
C MET A 187 -0.94 17.49 -4.85
N THR A 188 0.18 17.67 -4.15
CA THR A 188 1.48 17.15 -4.60
C THR A 188 1.45 15.63 -4.65
N TYR A 189 0.90 14.99 -3.61
CA TYR A 189 0.71 13.54 -3.53
C TYR A 189 -0.18 13.03 -4.67
N PHE A 190 -1.34 13.67 -4.87
CA PHE A 190 -2.29 13.30 -5.92
C PHE A 190 -1.67 13.38 -7.31
N ILE A 191 -0.98 14.47 -7.66
CA ILE A 191 -0.39 14.57 -9.00
C ILE A 191 0.79 13.60 -9.15
N MET A 192 1.51 13.28 -8.06
CA MET A 192 2.51 12.23 -8.09
C MET A 192 1.87 10.88 -8.40
N ASP A 193 0.76 10.54 -7.76
CA ASP A 193 -0.02 9.33 -8.02
C ASP A 193 -0.55 9.28 -9.48
N LEU A 194 -1.17 10.36 -9.96
CA LEU A 194 -1.63 10.49 -11.35
C LEU A 194 -0.53 10.21 -12.37
N SER A 195 0.69 10.66 -12.11
CA SER A 195 1.82 10.43 -13.02
C SER A 195 2.30 8.97 -13.08
N PHE A 196 1.82 8.11 -12.19
CA PHE A 196 2.03 6.66 -12.23
C PHE A 196 0.90 5.91 -12.95
N ILE A 197 -0.28 6.51 -13.13
CA ILE A 197 -1.43 5.87 -13.80
C ILE A 197 -1.06 5.39 -15.21
N GLY A 198 -0.34 6.21 -15.98
CA GLY A 198 0.12 5.80 -17.31
C GLY A 198 1.00 4.54 -17.30
N TRP A 199 1.81 4.36 -16.24
CA TRP A 199 2.64 3.17 -16.06
C TRP A 199 1.82 1.96 -15.63
N TYR A 200 0.78 2.15 -14.81
CA TYR A 200 -0.14 1.07 -14.45
C TYR A 200 -0.98 0.61 -15.66
N ILE A 201 -1.39 1.53 -16.53
CA ILE A 201 -2.04 1.18 -17.80
C ILE A 201 -1.09 0.36 -18.69
N LEU A 202 0.17 0.81 -18.83
CA LEU A 202 1.17 0.05 -19.58
C LEU A 202 1.41 -1.33 -18.97
N ASN A 203 1.42 -1.43 -17.64
CA ASN A 203 1.60 -2.68 -16.92
C ASN A 203 0.52 -3.71 -17.29
N SER A 204 -0.74 -3.28 -17.46
CA SER A 204 -1.85 -4.14 -17.88
C SER A 204 -1.59 -4.80 -19.25
N PHE A 205 -0.95 -4.09 -20.19
CA PHE A 205 -0.58 -4.66 -21.49
C PHE A 205 0.61 -5.63 -21.43
N THR A 206 1.42 -5.56 -20.36
CA THR A 206 2.58 -6.45 -20.16
C THR A 206 2.27 -7.66 -19.25
N TYR A 207 0.99 -7.93 -18.97
CA TYR A 207 0.56 -8.99 -18.05
C TYR A 207 1.27 -8.95 -16.67
N GLY A 208 1.55 -7.74 -16.17
CA GLY A 208 2.17 -7.56 -14.85
C GLY A 208 3.70 -7.67 -14.81
N ILE A 209 4.38 -7.92 -15.93
CA ILE A 209 5.85 -7.98 -15.98
C ILE A 209 6.47 -6.65 -15.58
N LEU A 210 5.84 -5.53 -15.96
CA LEU A 210 6.32 -4.19 -15.63
C LEU A 210 6.33 -3.90 -14.12
N LEU A 211 5.56 -4.64 -13.30
CA LEU A 211 5.56 -4.50 -11.82
C LEU A 211 6.95 -4.68 -11.21
N LEU A 212 7.83 -5.49 -11.83
CA LEU A 212 9.19 -5.71 -11.34
C LEU A 212 10.01 -4.40 -11.23
N TRP A 213 9.78 -3.45 -12.14
CA TRP A 213 10.41 -2.13 -12.12
C TRP A 213 9.51 -1.07 -11.52
N LEU A 214 8.21 -1.15 -11.80
CA LEU A 214 7.25 -0.12 -11.41
C LEU A 214 7.05 -0.08 -9.90
N GLN A 215 6.96 -1.24 -9.24
CA GLN A 215 6.69 -1.31 -7.81
C GLN A 215 7.80 -0.70 -6.94
N PRO A 216 9.10 -1.05 -7.11
CA PRO A 216 10.16 -0.39 -6.35
C PRO A 216 10.24 1.10 -6.66
N TYR A 217 10.03 1.49 -7.92
CA TYR A 217 10.06 2.89 -8.33
C TYR A 217 8.94 3.72 -7.71
N PHE A 218 7.72 3.18 -7.67
CA PHE A 218 6.58 3.78 -6.99
C PHE A 218 6.88 3.94 -5.49
N GLN A 219 7.25 2.84 -4.82
CA GLN A 219 7.46 2.82 -3.37
C GLN A 219 8.57 3.77 -2.92
N LEU A 220 9.71 3.80 -3.60
CA LEU A 220 10.78 4.76 -3.29
C LEU A 220 10.37 6.21 -3.54
N SER A 221 9.57 6.49 -4.58
CA SER A 221 9.11 7.86 -4.86
C SER A 221 8.19 8.37 -3.74
N PHE A 222 7.30 7.51 -3.22
CA PHE A 222 6.43 7.85 -2.10
C PHE A 222 7.16 7.84 -0.75
N ALA A 223 8.18 7.00 -0.59
CA ALA A 223 9.06 7.04 0.59
C ALA A 223 9.87 8.35 0.63
N ASN A 224 10.41 8.80 -0.51
CA ASN A 224 11.07 10.09 -0.65
C ASN A 224 10.12 11.25 -0.30
N PHE A 225 8.87 11.17 -0.78
CA PHE A 225 7.84 12.13 -0.42
C PHE A 225 7.61 12.17 1.10
N TYR A 226 7.44 11.01 1.74
CA TYR A 226 7.23 10.93 3.19
C TYR A 226 8.41 11.55 3.96
N VAL A 227 9.64 11.14 3.65
CA VAL A 227 10.85 11.65 4.33
C VAL A 227 10.94 13.16 4.18
N LYS A 228 10.67 13.70 2.98
CA LYS A 228 10.75 15.13 2.73
C LYS A 228 9.67 15.92 3.48
N VAL A 229 8.43 15.43 3.52
CA VAL A 229 7.34 16.11 4.23
C VAL A 229 7.53 16.02 5.74
N ALA A 230 8.03 14.89 6.25
CA ALA A 230 8.36 14.74 7.66
C ALA A 230 9.43 15.77 8.11
N GLN A 231 10.51 15.93 7.35
CA GLN A 231 11.53 16.95 7.61
C GLN A 231 10.93 18.37 7.64
N LEU A 232 10.11 18.72 6.66
CA LEU A 232 9.45 20.03 6.60
C LEU A 232 8.47 20.29 7.76
N SER A 233 7.98 19.25 8.42
CA SER A 233 7.10 19.37 9.59
C SER A 233 7.86 19.49 10.90
N GLU A 234 9.12 19.03 10.96
CA GLU A 234 10.02 19.19 12.11
C GLU A 234 10.66 20.59 12.14
N ASP A 235 10.84 21.22 10.98
CA ASP A 235 11.42 22.57 10.83
C ASP A 235 10.44 23.73 11.19
N LYS A 236 9.20 23.43 11.60
CA LYS A 236 8.14 24.41 11.91
C LYS A 236 7.85 24.47 13.40
#